data_AF-Q8EBI8-F1
#
_entry.id   AF-Q8EBI8-F1
#
_cell.length_a   1.000
_cell.length_b   1.000
_cell.length_c   1.000
_cell.angle_alpha   90.00
_cell.angle_beta   90.00
_cell.angle_gamma   90.00
#
_symmetry.space_group_name_H-M   'P 1'
#
loop_
_entity.id
_entity.type
_entity.pdbx_description
1 polymer ?
#
loop_
_entity_poly.entity_id
_entity_poly.type
_entity_poly.pdbx_seq_one_letter_code
_entity_poly.pdbx_strand_id
1 'polypeptide(L)'
;MTKFERLTHQGFQRGFSLIEVLVALVILVIGLIGIFNLHIVAKRGSFESFQQTQASYYANDIINRMKLNRTQLANYSGEYTGALSKPNKECDVAVGAVSLCSSVETQAWDLYQWEQSIIGAAETVGGQNVGGLDSPTACIDIDGTTVTVAVAWRGIREGAGTTYSGNECGEDLGTRRRIFVVSTVII
;
A
#
# COMPACT_ATOMS: atom_id res chain seq x y z
N MET A 1 1.34 18.93 -81.55
CA MET A 1 2.52 18.17 -81.11
C MET A 1 3.12 18.89 -79.91
N THR A 2 2.68 18.57 -78.70
CA THR A 2 3.12 19.22 -77.45
C THR A 2 4.15 18.35 -76.76
N LYS A 3 5.39 18.86 -76.69
CA LYS A 3 6.55 18.18 -76.11
C LYS A 3 6.47 18.28 -74.58
N PHE A 4 6.26 17.15 -73.90
CA PHE A 4 6.23 17.08 -72.44
C PHE A 4 7.66 16.83 -71.94
N GLU A 5 8.35 17.89 -71.50
CA GLU A 5 9.69 17.76 -70.90
C GLU A 5 9.54 17.32 -69.42
N ARG A 6 9.87 16.06 -69.13
CA ARG A 6 9.95 15.56 -67.75
C ARG A 6 11.21 16.11 -67.10
N LEU A 7 11.05 17.10 -66.23
CA LEU A 7 12.07 17.50 -65.27
C LEU A 7 12.20 16.40 -64.21
N THR A 8 13.12 15.45 -64.41
CA THR A 8 13.54 14.54 -63.35
C THR A 8 14.38 15.32 -62.35
N HIS A 9 13.74 15.80 -61.28
CA HIS A 9 14.45 16.33 -60.11
C HIS A 9 15.15 15.14 -59.45
N GLN A 10 16.42 14.91 -59.80
CA GLN A 10 17.30 14.00 -59.06
C GLN A 10 17.53 14.61 -57.67
N GLY A 11 16.65 14.27 -56.73
CA GLY A 11 16.89 14.57 -55.32
C GLY A 11 18.17 13.86 -54.90
N PHE A 12 19.20 14.63 -54.55
CA PHE A 12 20.43 14.11 -53.97
C PHE A 12 20.07 13.32 -52.70
N GLN A 13 20.13 11.99 -52.75
CA GLN A 13 20.11 11.17 -51.54
C GLN A 13 21.40 11.47 -50.77
N ARG A 14 21.29 12.31 -49.74
CA ARG A 14 22.36 12.49 -48.76
C ARG A 14 22.40 11.24 -47.88
N GLY A 15 23.42 10.41 -48.07
CA GLY A 15 23.71 9.32 -47.14
C GLY A 15 24.09 9.88 -45.76
N PHE A 16 23.81 9.10 -44.71
CA PHE A 16 24.15 9.46 -43.33
C PHE A 16 25.68 9.47 -43.14
N SER A 17 26.20 10.49 -42.48
CA SER A 17 27.60 10.51 -42.06
C SER A 17 27.78 9.67 -40.78
N LEU A 18 28.92 9.00 -40.61
CA LEU A 18 29.22 8.23 -39.39
C LEU A 18 29.16 9.10 -38.13
N ILE A 19 29.53 10.38 -38.24
CA ILE A 19 29.44 11.34 -37.13
C ILE A 19 27.99 11.68 -36.76
N GLU A 20 27.08 11.68 -37.73
CA GLU A 20 25.66 11.99 -37.53
C GLU A 20 24.98 10.88 -36.73
N VAL A 21 25.27 9.63 -37.06
CA VAL A 21 24.78 8.46 -36.31
C VAL A 21 25.35 8.45 -34.88
N LEU A 22 26.63 8.82 -34.71
CA LEU A 22 27.28 8.87 -33.40
C LEU A 22 26.65 9.96 -32.51
N VAL A 23 26.39 11.14 -33.05
CA VAL A 23 25.69 12.23 -32.33
C VAL A 23 24.26 11.83 -32.00
N ALA A 24 23.52 11.21 -32.92
CA ALA A 24 22.16 10.73 -32.67
C ALA A 24 22.12 9.67 -31.55
N LEU A 25 23.09 8.74 -31.53
CA LEU A 25 23.25 7.76 -30.45
C LEU A 25 23.50 8.43 -29.09
N VAL A 26 24.36 9.45 -29.04
CA VAL A 26 24.64 10.19 -27.80
C VAL A 26 23.38 10.85 -27.26
N ILE A 27 22.61 11.53 -28.13
CA ILE A 27 21.35 12.18 -27.75
C ILE A 27 20.34 11.14 -27.24
N LEU A 28 20.23 10.00 -27.94
CA LEU A 28 19.33 8.91 -27.58
C LEU A 28 19.66 8.32 -26.19
N VAL A 29 20.94 8.07 -25.91
CA VAL A 29 21.37 7.52 -24.62
C VAL A 29 21.05 8.49 -23.48
N ILE A 30 21.32 9.79 -23.65
CA ILE A 30 20.99 10.81 -22.64
C ILE A 30 19.47 10.88 -22.41
N GLY A 31 18.67 10.86 -23.49
CA GLY A 31 17.22 10.83 -23.41
C GLY A 31 16.69 9.60 -22.66
N LEU A 32 17.26 8.43 -22.93
CA LEU A 32 16.86 7.18 -22.29
C LEU A 32 17.16 7.16 -20.79
N ILE A 33 18.31 7.68 -20.36
CA ILE A 33 18.65 7.83 -18.93
C ILE A 33 17.62 8.74 -18.23
N GLY A 34 17.19 9.81 -18.89
CA GLY A 34 16.12 10.68 -18.40
C GLY A 34 14.81 9.91 -18.14
N ILE A 35 14.39 9.08 -19.10
CA ILE A 35 13.16 8.27 -19.00
C ILE A 35 13.25 7.21 -17.89
N PHE A 36 14.41 6.57 -17.71
CA PHE A 36 14.61 5.59 -16.65
C PHE A 36 14.48 6.20 -15.25
N ASN A 37 15.02 7.41 -15.04
CA ASN A 37 14.84 8.12 -13.78
C ASN A 37 13.37 8.41 -13.50
N LEU A 38 12.61 8.84 -14.52
CA LEU A 38 11.17 9.04 -14.40
C LEU A 38 10.43 7.74 -14.06
N HIS A 39 10.80 6.60 -14.66
CA HIS A 39 10.24 5.29 -14.33
C HIS A 39 10.45 4.90 -12.86
N ILE A 40 11.64 5.16 -12.31
CA ILE A 40 11.93 4.88 -10.89
C ILE A 40 11.04 5.73 -9.99
N VAL A 41 10.89 7.02 -10.29
CA VAL A 41 10.03 7.92 -9.52
C VAL A 41 8.57 7.47 -9.61
N ALA A 42 8.09 7.12 -10.80
CA ALA A 42 6.75 6.61 -11.02
C ALA A 42 6.49 5.34 -10.20
N LYS A 43 7.40 4.35 -10.26
CA LYS A 43 7.26 3.10 -9.49
C LYS A 43 7.21 3.33 -7.98
N ARG A 44 8.03 4.25 -7.46
CA ARG A 44 8.00 4.64 -6.04
C ARG A 44 6.66 5.26 -5.66
N GLY A 45 6.14 6.18 -6.48
CA GLY A 45 4.82 6.79 -6.25
C GLY A 45 3.66 5.80 -6.33
N SER A 46 3.71 4.86 -7.29
CA SER A 46 2.73 3.77 -7.38
C SER A 46 2.73 2.90 -6.13
N PHE A 47 3.90 2.57 -5.58
CA PHE A 47 4.00 1.77 -4.36
C PHE A 47 3.48 2.51 -3.12
N GLU A 48 3.81 3.79 -2.95
CA GLU A 48 3.26 4.59 -1.85
C GLU A 48 1.72 4.69 -1.92
N SER A 49 1.17 4.88 -3.13
CA SER A 49 -0.28 4.91 -3.35
C SER A 49 -0.95 3.56 -3.07
N PHE A 50 -0.26 2.47 -3.41
CA PHE A 50 -0.72 1.11 -3.13
C PHE A 50 -0.81 0.86 -1.61
N GLN A 51 0.25 1.17 -0.85
CA GLN A 51 0.22 1.02 0.61
C GLN A 51 -0.83 1.92 1.26
N GLN A 52 -1.00 3.16 0.79
CA GLN A 52 -2.08 4.04 1.26
C GLN A 52 -3.46 3.41 1.06
N THR A 53 -3.68 2.79 -0.10
CA THR A 53 -4.94 2.11 -0.42
C THR A 53 -5.16 0.90 0.49
N GLN A 54 -4.13 0.07 0.69
CA GLN A 54 -4.18 -1.06 1.61
C GLN A 54 -4.48 -0.63 3.05
N ALA A 55 -3.81 0.41 3.57
CA ALA A 55 -4.06 0.92 4.91
C ALA A 55 -5.52 1.39 5.08
N SER A 56 -6.07 2.07 4.07
CA SER A 56 -7.48 2.47 4.08
C SER A 56 -8.43 1.27 4.06
N TYR A 57 -8.09 0.23 3.29
CA TYR A 57 -8.85 -1.01 3.23
C TYR A 57 -8.86 -1.70 4.59
N TYR A 58 -7.70 -1.90 5.22
CA TYR A 58 -7.61 -2.56 6.52
C TYR A 58 -8.33 -1.78 7.62
N ALA A 59 -8.23 -0.45 7.64
CA ALA A 59 -8.95 0.37 8.62
C ALA A 59 -10.47 0.23 8.49
N ASN A 60 -10.99 0.19 7.26
CA ASN A 60 -12.42 -0.01 7.03
C ASN A 60 -12.87 -1.46 7.30
N ASP A 61 -12.02 -2.45 7.03
CA ASP A 61 -12.31 -3.87 7.31
C ASP A 61 -12.59 -4.10 8.79
N ILE A 62 -11.71 -3.64 9.67
CA ILE A 62 -11.91 -3.83 11.12
C ILE A 62 -13.10 -3.05 11.66
N ILE A 63 -13.38 -1.85 11.12
CA ILE A 63 -14.60 -1.10 11.45
C ILE A 63 -15.85 -1.90 11.09
N ASN A 64 -15.87 -2.55 9.93
CA ASN A 64 -17.00 -3.37 9.52
C ASN A 64 -17.16 -4.60 10.41
N ARG A 65 -16.06 -5.25 10.80
CA ARG A 65 -16.07 -6.36 11.78
C ARG A 65 -16.63 -5.93 13.13
N MET A 66 -16.17 -4.78 13.66
CA MET A 66 -16.70 -4.20 14.90
C MET A 66 -18.19 -3.87 14.81
N LYS A 67 -18.67 -3.38 13.66
CA LYS A 67 -20.10 -3.12 13.44
C LYS A 67 -20.97 -4.38 13.45
N LEU A 68 -20.40 -5.54 13.09
CA LEU A 68 -21.08 -6.84 13.15
C LEU A 68 -21.06 -7.43 14.56
N ASN A 69 -20.04 -7.11 15.36
CA ASN A 69 -19.86 -7.63 16.71
C ASN A 69 -19.85 -6.53 17.79
N ARG A 70 -20.89 -5.70 17.80
CA ARG A 70 -20.97 -4.49 18.66
C ARG A 70 -20.90 -4.80 20.15
N THR A 71 -21.35 -5.98 20.57
CA THR A 71 -21.31 -6.38 21.99
C THR A 71 -19.89 -6.47 22.56
N GLN A 72 -18.88 -6.61 21.70
CA GLN A 72 -17.48 -6.72 22.07
C GLN A 72 -16.68 -5.46 21.75
N LEU A 73 -17.34 -4.34 21.44
CA LEU A 73 -16.69 -3.14 20.90
C LEU A 73 -15.48 -2.70 21.74
N ALA A 74 -15.66 -2.54 23.06
CA ALA A 74 -14.60 -2.13 23.98
C ALA A 74 -13.37 -3.06 23.97
N ASN A 75 -13.54 -4.34 23.60
CA ASN A 75 -12.47 -5.32 23.56
C ASN A 75 -11.63 -5.26 22.27
N TYR A 76 -12.03 -4.47 21.27
CA TYR A 76 -11.19 -4.18 20.09
C TYR A 76 -10.18 -3.06 20.35
N SER A 77 -10.20 -2.37 21.49
CA SER A 77 -9.23 -1.31 21.76
C SER A 77 -7.84 -1.90 22.03
N GLY A 78 -6.81 -1.31 21.44
CA GLY A 78 -5.44 -1.73 21.62
C GLY A 78 -4.51 -1.32 20.48
N GLU A 79 -3.25 -1.73 20.62
CA GLU A 79 -2.20 -1.62 19.62
C GLU A 79 -1.84 -3.01 19.10
N TYR A 80 -1.67 -3.11 17.77
CA TYR A 80 -1.51 -4.35 17.02
C TYR A 80 -0.28 -4.23 16.11
N THR A 81 0.69 -5.12 16.30
CA THR A 81 2.02 -5.08 15.67
C THR A 81 2.41 -6.40 15.00
N GLY A 82 1.47 -7.35 14.89
CA GLY A 82 1.71 -8.70 14.37
C GLY A 82 1.98 -9.77 15.42
N ALA A 83 1.66 -9.48 16.68
CA ALA A 83 2.05 -10.32 17.82
C ALA A 83 0.90 -11.18 18.37
N LEU A 84 -0.32 -11.07 17.84
CA LEU A 84 -1.43 -11.87 18.31
C LEU A 84 -1.21 -13.35 18.00
N SER A 85 -1.42 -14.19 19.01
CA SER A 85 -1.42 -15.63 18.84
C SER A 85 -2.72 -16.08 18.16
N LYS A 86 -2.61 -17.14 17.34
CA LYS A 86 -3.77 -17.76 16.71
C LYS A 86 -4.76 -18.25 17.77
N PRO A 87 -6.02 -17.81 17.76
CA PRO A 87 -7.04 -18.34 18.66
C PRO A 87 -7.30 -19.82 18.41
N ASN A 88 -7.68 -20.55 19.47
CA ASN A 88 -7.96 -21.99 19.38
C ASN A 88 -9.17 -22.33 18.51
N LYS A 89 -10.15 -21.41 18.43
CA LYS A 89 -11.33 -21.56 17.57
C LYS A 89 -11.19 -20.63 16.37
N GLU A 90 -11.45 -21.18 15.20
CA GLU A 90 -11.54 -20.46 13.95
C GLU A 90 -13.01 -20.05 13.74
N CYS A 91 -13.26 -18.77 13.53
CA CYS A 91 -14.61 -18.21 13.47
C CYS A 91 -14.96 -17.69 12.07
N ASP A 92 -14.48 -18.38 11.04
CA ASP A 92 -14.70 -18.01 9.64
C ASP A 92 -14.91 -19.25 8.76
N VAL A 93 -16.05 -19.28 8.06
CA VAL A 93 -16.41 -20.35 7.14
C VAL A 93 -15.46 -20.42 5.94
N ALA A 94 -14.83 -19.32 5.57
CA ALA A 94 -13.89 -19.26 4.45
C ALA A 94 -12.59 -20.05 4.73
N VAL A 95 -12.23 -20.24 6.01
CA VAL A 95 -11.11 -21.11 6.40
C VAL A 95 -11.54 -22.56 6.67
N GLY A 96 -12.81 -22.89 6.40
CA GLY A 96 -13.37 -24.24 6.60
C GLY A 96 -13.89 -24.49 8.01
N ALA A 97 -14.01 -23.46 8.85
CA ALA A 97 -14.57 -23.62 10.18
C ALA A 97 -16.10 -23.81 10.12
N VAL A 98 -16.59 -24.83 10.82
CA VAL A 98 -18.03 -25.14 10.94
C VAL A 98 -18.53 -24.97 12.38
N SER A 99 -17.69 -24.41 13.26
CA SER A 99 -18.01 -24.18 14.67
C SER A 99 -18.76 -22.87 14.89
N LEU A 100 -19.80 -22.93 15.73
CA LEU A 100 -20.44 -21.73 16.26
C LEU A 100 -19.47 -21.04 17.23
N CYS A 101 -19.15 -19.78 16.94
CA CYS A 101 -18.37 -18.92 17.83
C CYS A 101 -19.29 -18.02 18.65
N SER A 102 -18.95 -17.86 19.93
CA SER A 102 -19.48 -16.77 20.75
C SER A 102 -18.93 -15.43 20.27
N SER A 103 -19.57 -14.33 20.67
CA SER A 103 -19.12 -12.98 20.28
C SER A 103 -17.68 -12.69 20.72
N VAL A 104 -17.25 -13.18 21.89
CA VAL A 104 -15.86 -13.08 22.38
C VAL A 104 -14.89 -13.84 21.48
N GLU A 105 -15.25 -15.07 21.06
CA GLU A 105 -14.40 -15.88 20.19
C GLU A 105 -14.29 -15.27 18.79
N THR A 106 -15.39 -14.73 18.24
CA THR A 106 -15.39 -14.00 16.97
C THR A 106 -14.49 -12.76 17.03
N GLN A 107 -14.53 -12.00 18.12
CA GLN A 107 -13.68 -10.81 18.28
C GLN A 107 -12.18 -11.18 18.30
N ALA A 108 -11.80 -12.22 19.03
CA ALA A 108 -10.42 -12.68 19.07
C ALA A 108 -9.93 -13.16 17.69
N TRP A 109 -10.80 -13.86 16.96
CA TRP A 109 -10.53 -14.29 15.59
C TRP A 109 -10.42 -13.13 14.60
N ASP A 110 -11.32 -12.15 14.69
CA ASP A 110 -11.31 -10.95 13.86
C ASP A 110 -10.00 -10.18 14.00
N LEU A 111 -9.58 -9.90 15.24
CA LEU A 111 -8.33 -9.20 15.51
C LEU A 111 -7.13 -9.97 14.98
N TYR A 112 -7.06 -11.28 15.23
CA TYR A 112 -5.98 -12.11 14.73
C TYR A 112 -5.91 -12.10 13.20
N GLN A 113 -7.00 -12.40 12.51
CA GLN A 113 -7.02 -12.45 11.04
C GLN A 113 -6.72 -11.09 10.42
N TRP A 114 -7.28 -10.03 10.98
CA TRP A 114 -7.02 -8.67 10.52
C TRP A 114 -5.54 -8.30 10.70
N GLU A 115 -4.95 -8.59 11.85
CA GLU A 115 -3.53 -8.33 12.10
C GLU A 115 -2.62 -9.15 11.15
N GLN A 116 -2.92 -10.44 10.94
CA GLN A 116 -2.20 -11.27 9.98
C GLN A 116 -2.29 -10.72 8.55
N SER A 117 -3.43 -10.12 8.18
CA SER A 117 -3.60 -9.49 6.87
C SER A 117 -2.77 -8.21 6.71
N ILE A 118 -2.65 -7.41 7.78
CA ILE A 118 -1.87 -6.17 7.80
C ILE A 118 -0.38 -6.46 7.67
N ILE A 119 0.13 -7.45 8.42
CA ILE A 119 1.54 -7.85 8.35
C ILE A 119 1.86 -8.68 7.10
N GLY A 120 0.85 -9.09 6.33
CA GLY A 120 1.04 -9.81 5.07
C GLY A 120 1.43 -11.28 5.23
N ALA A 121 0.97 -11.95 6.30
CA ALA A 121 1.35 -13.33 6.62
C ALA A 121 0.96 -14.36 5.55
N ALA A 122 0.04 -14.01 4.64
CA ALA A 122 -0.39 -14.87 3.54
C ALA A 122 0.69 -15.05 2.46
N GLU A 123 1.60 -14.10 2.28
CA GLU A 123 2.60 -14.12 1.21
C GLU A 123 3.99 -13.90 1.81
N THR A 124 4.87 -14.90 1.64
CA THR A 124 6.23 -14.84 2.20
C THR A 124 7.30 -15.08 1.14
N VAL A 125 8.38 -14.31 1.22
CA VAL A 125 9.58 -14.50 0.40
C VAL A 125 10.78 -14.53 1.34
N GLY A 126 11.52 -15.64 1.33
CA GLY A 126 12.67 -15.81 2.23
C GLY A 126 12.29 -15.76 3.72
N GLY A 127 11.07 -16.18 4.08
CA GLY A 127 10.56 -16.13 5.46
C GLY A 127 10.18 -14.73 5.95
N GLN A 128 10.20 -13.73 5.07
CA GLN A 128 9.68 -12.38 5.36
C GLN A 128 8.30 -12.24 4.73
N ASN A 129 7.36 -11.63 5.46
CA ASN A 129 6.05 -11.30 4.91
C ASN A 129 6.20 -10.17 3.88
N VAL A 130 5.58 -10.32 2.72
CA VAL A 130 5.64 -9.35 1.62
C VAL A 130 4.27 -8.92 1.09
N GLY A 131 3.19 -9.54 1.57
CA GLY A 131 1.83 -9.25 1.12
C GLY A 131 1.17 -8.04 1.79
N GLY A 132 1.78 -7.51 2.84
CA GLY A 132 1.20 -6.49 3.72
C GLY A 132 1.89 -5.13 3.64
N LEU A 133 1.60 -4.30 4.63
CA LEU A 133 2.23 -3.01 4.80
C LEU A 133 3.67 -3.18 5.31
N ASP A 134 4.54 -2.20 5.02
CA ASP A 134 5.94 -2.23 5.47
C ASP A 134 6.04 -1.81 6.94
N SER A 135 6.46 -2.71 7.84
CA SER A 135 6.52 -2.50 9.30
C SER A 135 5.28 -1.79 9.85
N PRO A 136 4.11 -2.43 9.83
CA PRO A 136 2.88 -1.79 10.22
C PRO A 136 2.62 -1.83 11.71
N THR A 137 1.95 -0.78 12.19
CA THR A 137 1.37 -0.69 13.53
C THR A 137 -0.06 -0.21 13.38
N ALA A 138 -1.02 -0.92 13.95
CA ALA A 138 -2.42 -0.53 13.90
C ALA A 138 -2.94 -0.28 15.32
N CYS A 139 -3.72 0.78 15.50
CA CYS A 139 -4.19 1.22 16.80
C CYS A 139 -5.68 1.51 16.74
N ILE A 140 -6.41 1.01 17.73
CA ILE A 140 -7.85 1.16 17.85
C ILE A 140 -8.13 1.85 19.19
N ASP A 141 -8.66 3.06 19.11
CA ASP A 141 -9.10 3.84 20.25
C ASP A 141 -10.63 3.93 20.26
N ILE A 142 -11.22 3.76 21.45
CA ILE A 142 -12.68 3.66 21.62
C ILE A 142 -13.09 4.55 22.79
N ASP A 143 -13.80 5.63 22.47
CA ASP A 143 -14.41 6.55 23.42
C ASP A 143 -15.94 6.43 23.33
N GLY A 144 -16.52 5.61 24.22
CA GLY A 144 -17.94 5.26 24.20
C GLY A 144 -18.33 4.55 22.89
N THR A 145 -19.05 5.26 22.02
CA THR A 145 -19.46 4.77 20.69
C THR A 145 -18.56 5.27 19.56
N THR A 146 -17.64 6.18 19.85
CA THR A 146 -16.70 6.73 18.87
C THR A 146 -15.51 5.81 18.77
N VAL A 147 -15.23 5.34 17.56
CA VAL A 147 -14.13 4.44 17.24
C VAL A 147 -13.18 5.14 16.30
N THR A 148 -11.92 5.24 16.71
CA THR A 148 -10.83 5.77 15.90
C THR A 148 -9.87 4.64 15.57
N VAL A 149 -9.70 4.36 14.28
CA VAL A 149 -8.73 3.37 13.79
C VAL A 149 -7.62 4.12 13.08
N ALA A 150 -6.39 3.88 13.53
CA ALA A 150 -5.18 4.33 12.86
C ALA A 150 -4.38 3.14 12.36
N VAL A 151 -3.92 3.22 11.12
CA VAL A 151 -2.98 2.25 10.54
C VAL A 151 -1.74 3.04 10.13
N ALA A 152 -0.62 2.75 10.78
CA ALA A 152 0.68 3.32 10.51
C ALA A 152 1.58 2.31 9.80
N TRP A 153 2.47 2.80 8.94
CA TRP A 153 3.45 1.99 8.21
C TRP A 153 4.67 2.83 7.81
N ARG A 154 5.76 2.15 7.46
CA ARG A 154 6.99 2.79 6.98
C ARG A 154 6.88 3.16 5.50
N GLY A 155 7.03 4.44 5.20
CA GLY A 155 7.12 4.97 3.83
C GLY A 155 8.49 4.74 3.19
N ILE A 156 8.52 4.81 1.85
CA ILE A 156 9.77 4.72 1.07
C ILE A 156 10.67 5.94 1.31
N ARG A 157 10.06 7.12 1.53
CA ARG A 157 10.76 8.39 1.74
C ARG A 157 10.50 8.91 3.14
N GLU A 158 11.45 9.71 3.64
CA GLU A 158 11.20 10.56 4.79
C GLU A 158 10.11 11.58 4.44
N GLY A 159 9.17 11.79 5.35
CA GLY A 159 8.11 12.78 5.25
C GLY A 159 8.29 13.88 6.28
N ALA A 160 7.71 15.05 6.01
CA ALA A 160 7.61 16.11 7.01
C ALA A 160 6.52 15.76 8.03
N GLY A 161 6.84 15.81 9.34
CA GLY A 161 5.86 15.87 10.42
C GLY A 161 5.75 14.62 11.28
N THR A 162 6.73 14.41 12.15
CA THR A 162 6.74 13.41 13.22
C THR A 162 5.85 13.78 14.41
N THR A 163 4.80 14.58 14.21
CA THR A 163 3.89 14.96 15.30
C THR A 163 2.48 15.05 14.75
N TYR A 164 1.78 13.91 14.75
CA TYR A 164 0.34 13.89 14.64
C TYR A 164 -0.19 14.07 16.06
N SER A 165 -0.70 15.26 16.40
CA SER A 165 -1.34 15.46 17.70
C SER A 165 -2.61 14.60 17.75
N GLY A 166 -2.58 13.53 18.55
CA GLY A 166 -3.75 12.69 18.80
C GLY A 166 -3.62 11.21 18.48
N ASN A 167 -2.46 10.71 18.00
CA ASN A 167 -2.24 9.27 17.96
C ASN A 167 -0.74 8.88 17.97
N GLU A 168 -0.31 8.18 19.02
CA GLU A 168 1.06 7.64 19.18
C GLU A 168 1.30 6.39 18.31
N CYS A 169 0.33 6.00 17.48
CA CYS A 169 0.43 4.82 16.62
C CYS A 169 1.67 4.85 15.71
N GLY A 170 2.51 3.82 15.84
CA GLY A 170 3.70 3.63 15.01
C GLY A 170 4.76 4.71 15.18
N GLU A 171 4.84 5.38 16.33
CA GLU A 171 5.87 6.41 16.59
C GLU A 171 7.31 5.91 16.42
N ASP A 172 7.54 4.63 16.65
CA ASP A 172 8.81 3.93 16.43
C ASP A 172 9.30 3.99 14.97
N LEU A 173 8.41 4.28 14.01
CA LEU A 173 8.73 4.44 12.58
C LEU A 173 9.42 5.78 12.25
N GLY A 174 9.47 6.72 13.19
CA GLY A 174 10.20 7.98 13.07
C GLY A 174 9.82 8.82 11.85
N THR A 175 10.81 9.37 11.14
CA THR A 175 10.64 10.30 10.00
C THR A 175 10.01 9.66 8.76
N ARG A 176 9.95 8.33 8.71
CA ARG A 176 9.36 7.57 7.61
C ARG A 176 7.93 7.12 7.91
N ARG A 177 7.38 7.47 9.07
CA ARG A 177 6.00 7.14 9.45
C ARG A 177 5.01 7.72 8.45
N ARG A 178 4.17 6.85 7.90
CA ARG A 178 2.91 7.18 7.22
C ARG A 178 1.77 6.69 8.10
N ILE A 179 0.63 7.38 8.05
CA ILE A 179 -0.52 7.04 8.86
C ILE A 179 -1.81 7.32 8.10
N PHE A 180 -2.77 6.42 8.21
CA PHE A 180 -4.15 6.60 7.79
C PHE A 180 -5.04 6.50 9.02
N VAL A 181 -5.88 7.50 9.25
CA VAL A 181 -6.77 7.56 10.41
C VAL A 181 -8.20 7.74 9.92
N VAL A 182 -9.11 6.95 10.51
CA VAL A 182 -10.55 7.08 10.30
C VAL A 182 -11.25 7.01 11.64
N SER A 183 -12.15 7.96 11.87
CA SER A 183 -13.02 7.99 13.05
C SER A 183 -14.46 7.81 12.61
N THR A 184 -15.20 6.96 13.32
CA THR A 184 -16.61 6.66 13.04
C THR A 184 -17.37 6.42 14.33
N VAL A 185 -18.70 6.41 14.27
CA VAL A 185 -19.55 6.08 15.40
C VAL A 185 -20.20 4.73 15.15
N ILE A 186 -20.13 3.84 16.12
CA ILE A 186 -20.82 2.55 16.13
C ILE A 186 -21.88 2.59 17.23
N ILE A 187 -23.14 2.65 16.80
CA ILE A 187 -24.34 2.63 17.66
C ILE A 187 -24.95 1.23 17.72
#